data_AF-A0A0M8RVX6-F1
#
_entry.id   AF-A0A0M8RVX6-F1
#
_cell.length_a   1.000
_cell.length_b   1.000
_cell.length_c   1.000
_cell.angle_alpha   90.00
_cell.angle_beta   90.00
_cell.angle_gamma   90.00
#
_symmetry.space_group_name_H-M   'P 1'
#
loop_
_entity.id
_entity.type
_entity.pdbx_description
1 polymer ?
#
loop_
_entity_poly.entity_id
_entity_poly.type
_entity_poly.pdbx_seq_one_letter_code
_entity_poly.pdbx_strand_id
1 'polypeptide(L)'
;MASPPPGPPRPPVAPGSGDGPQALQAPGSLQDLYWPPVHPFESLDPELIRFVAAPPPARAAVLARLRADPEAHGRFLHDHLATLYAHSFGYRDGPAAHAPDDDLEIALYAARTRLEHEFLTYGCSPAPVPDLHGQEAAADHLEALAADNPGASHPLFRFLAADATREQIEYFLRCELIRNEVVDDEVALLVVGLQGHQKAVAASNLWDECGRGRLENFHTYWLRRQLGSPAGWEALAAYRRDHPWFAKPTSNLFAALLLRPARVQAAYGCFLVFESWVEPHFTLLLEGMTRVGIHDDDMRVYYTAHTRIDPRHSQDLCDGLRAQRPRLTPREVRAALNGAHLAVDTGVRQYDRILRHLETMGPRGVPAPQAGDH
;
A
#
# COMPACT_ATOMS: atom_id res chain seq x y z
N MET A 1 50.46 33.91 -10.28
CA MET A 1 49.07 34.40 -10.31
C MET A 1 48.62 34.54 -8.86
N ALA A 2 48.42 35.78 -8.39
CA ALA A 2 48.00 36.09 -7.04
C ALA A 2 46.52 36.52 -7.07
N SER A 3 45.71 35.99 -6.14
CA SER A 3 44.29 36.31 -5.99
C SER A 3 44.07 37.72 -5.43
N PRO A 4 42.99 38.43 -5.80
CA PRO A 4 42.70 39.77 -5.28
C PRO A 4 42.08 39.71 -3.86
N PRO A 5 42.20 40.80 -3.07
CA PRO A 5 41.71 40.84 -1.69
C PRO A 5 40.18 41.07 -1.63
N PRO A 6 39.51 40.65 -0.54
CA PRO A 6 38.07 40.81 -0.38
C PRO A 6 37.68 42.25 -0.04
N GLY A 7 36.53 42.70 -0.57
CA GLY A 7 35.95 44.02 -0.31
C GLY A 7 35.29 44.15 1.08
N PRO A 8 34.94 45.38 1.50
CA PRO A 8 34.53 45.68 2.86
C PRO A 8 33.08 45.21 3.16
N PRO A 9 32.75 44.96 4.44
CA PRO A 9 31.43 44.45 4.84
C PRO A 9 30.34 45.53 4.78
N ARG A 10 29.12 45.14 4.43
CA ARG A 10 27.92 46.01 4.44
C ARG A 10 27.39 46.21 5.86
N PRO A 11 26.79 47.38 6.17
CA PRO A 11 26.23 47.67 7.49
C PRO A 11 24.86 46.99 7.73
N PRO A 12 24.44 46.81 8.98
CA PRO A 12 23.20 46.12 9.32
C PRO A 12 21.96 47.00 9.09
N VAL A 13 20.85 46.35 8.72
CA VAL A 13 19.53 46.96 8.53
C VAL A 13 18.77 46.96 9.87
N ALA A 14 18.19 48.09 10.24
CA ALA A 14 17.39 48.26 11.47
C ALA A 14 16.01 47.59 11.37
N PRO A 15 15.40 47.15 12.48
CA PRO A 15 14.09 46.48 12.46
C PRO A 15 12.96 47.51 12.35
N GLY A 16 12.13 47.38 11.32
CA GLY A 16 10.90 48.14 11.15
C GLY A 16 9.75 47.49 11.89
N SER A 17 9.05 48.27 12.71
CA SER A 17 7.76 47.97 13.33
C SER A 17 6.63 47.99 12.31
N GLY A 18 5.70 47.04 12.42
CA GLY A 18 4.50 46.98 11.58
C GLY A 18 3.54 45.89 12.02
N ASP A 19 2.77 46.18 13.08
CA ASP A 19 1.55 45.43 13.40
C ASP A 19 0.48 45.75 12.33
N GLY A 20 0.31 44.82 11.40
CA GLY A 20 -0.88 44.74 10.55
C GLY A 20 -1.85 43.69 11.12
N PRO A 21 -3.17 43.83 10.89
CA PRO A 21 -4.15 42.87 11.40
C PRO A 21 -3.79 41.47 10.89
N GLN A 22 -3.63 40.52 11.82
CA GLN A 22 -3.44 39.10 11.51
C GLN A 22 -4.58 38.67 10.59
N ALA A 23 -4.25 38.50 9.30
CA ALA A 23 -5.09 37.75 8.40
C ALA A 23 -5.28 36.37 9.04
N LEU A 24 -6.53 36.03 9.35
CA LEU A 24 -6.91 34.64 9.63
C LEU A 24 -6.28 33.79 8.52
N GLN A 25 -5.29 32.98 8.89
CA GLN A 25 -4.64 32.07 7.96
C GLN A 25 -5.74 31.24 7.30
N ALA A 26 -5.86 31.35 5.98
CA ALA A 26 -6.66 30.41 5.20
C ALA A 26 -6.22 28.99 5.60
N PRO A 27 -7.15 28.02 5.71
CA PRO A 27 -6.77 26.65 6.03
C PRO A 27 -5.61 26.24 5.11
N GLY A 28 -4.54 25.74 5.73
CA GLY A 28 -3.32 25.34 5.04
C GLY A 28 -3.65 24.45 3.85
N SER A 29 -2.88 24.61 2.78
CA SER A 29 -3.00 23.76 1.61
C SER A 29 -2.85 22.29 2.03
N LEU A 30 -3.49 21.32 1.35
CA LEU A 30 -3.35 19.88 1.69
C LEU A 30 -1.89 19.41 1.69
N GLN A 31 -0.99 20.20 1.12
CA GLN A 31 0.45 20.03 1.07
C GLN A 31 1.16 20.36 2.39
N ASP A 32 0.53 21.14 3.27
CA ASP A 32 1.08 21.47 4.59
C ASP A 32 0.92 20.32 5.59
N LEU A 33 0.11 19.32 5.25
CA LEU A 33 -0.10 18.11 6.05
C LEU A 33 0.84 16.99 5.59
N TYR A 34 1.46 16.31 6.56
CA TYR A 34 2.31 15.16 6.29
C TYR A 34 1.50 14.01 5.69
N TRP A 35 2.11 13.30 4.73
CA TRP A 35 1.55 12.13 4.08
C TRP A 35 2.52 10.96 4.18
N PRO A 36 2.05 9.74 4.49
CA PRO A 36 0.66 9.39 4.82
C PRO A 36 0.19 9.94 6.18
N PRO A 37 -1.12 9.99 6.48
CA PRO A 37 -1.63 10.48 7.77
C PRO A 37 -1.35 9.48 8.90
N VAL A 38 -0.18 9.64 9.52
CA VAL A 38 0.35 8.81 10.62
C VAL A 38 0.81 9.70 11.76
N HIS A 39 0.90 9.25 13.01
CA HIS A 39 1.54 10.05 14.07
C HIS A 39 3.06 9.79 14.11
N PRO A 40 3.89 10.71 14.63
CA PRO A 40 5.30 10.41 14.88
C PRO A 40 5.47 9.14 15.71
N PHE A 41 6.50 8.36 15.41
CA PHE A 41 6.79 7.11 16.09
C PHE A 41 7.02 7.35 17.60
N GLU A 42 6.26 6.65 18.45
CA GLU A 42 6.38 6.75 19.90
C GLU A 42 7.15 5.56 20.50
N SER A 43 6.72 4.33 20.20
CA SER A 43 7.35 3.11 20.70
C SER A 43 6.93 1.88 19.88
N LEU A 44 7.74 0.83 19.96
CA LEU A 44 7.39 -0.48 19.41
C LEU A 44 6.35 -1.18 20.32
N ASP A 45 5.48 -1.98 19.71
CA ASP A 45 4.66 -2.93 20.45
C ASP A 45 5.52 -3.83 21.36
N PRO A 46 5.11 -4.10 22.62
CA PRO A 46 5.89 -4.91 23.55
C PRO A 46 6.22 -6.33 23.05
N GLU A 47 5.36 -6.94 22.23
CA GLU A 47 5.64 -8.23 21.59
C GLU A 47 6.74 -8.09 20.54
N LEU A 48 6.73 -7.01 19.74
CA LEU A 48 7.78 -6.72 18.78
C LEU A 48 9.13 -6.47 19.46
N ILE A 49 9.15 -5.70 20.56
CA ILE A 49 10.37 -5.45 21.34
C ILE A 49 11.02 -6.79 21.74
N ARG A 50 10.22 -7.71 22.32
CA ARG A 50 10.71 -9.04 22.71
C ARG A 50 11.20 -9.83 21.51
N PHE A 51 10.52 -9.75 20.38
CA PHE A 51 10.90 -10.48 19.17
C PHE A 51 12.19 -9.93 18.54
N VAL A 52 12.34 -8.61 18.45
CA VAL A 52 13.54 -7.93 17.96
C VAL A 52 14.74 -8.25 18.87
N ALA A 53 14.57 -8.22 20.19
CA ALA A 53 15.64 -8.55 21.13
C ALA A 53 16.00 -10.05 21.18
N ALA A 54 15.09 -10.94 20.77
CA ALA A 54 15.29 -12.38 20.88
C ALA A 54 16.34 -12.93 19.89
N PRO A 55 17.17 -13.91 20.29
CA PRO A 55 18.07 -14.60 19.36
C PRO A 55 17.30 -15.45 18.34
N PRO A 56 17.91 -15.83 17.20
CA PRO A 56 17.22 -16.54 16.11
C PRO A 56 16.43 -17.80 16.53
N PRO A 57 16.94 -18.69 17.42
CA PRO A 57 16.17 -19.86 17.86
C PRO A 57 14.89 -19.49 18.64
N ALA A 58 14.95 -18.44 19.46
CA ALA A 58 13.81 -17.96 20.22
C ALA A 58 12.74 -17.32 19.33
N ARG A 59 13.16 -16.52 18.32
CA ARG A 59 12.25 -16.00 17.28
C ARG A 59 11.53 -17.14 16.55
N ALA A 60 12.26 -18.17 16.15
CA ALA A 60 11.70 -19.34 15.48
C ALA A 60 10.69 -20.09 16.36
N ALA A 61 10.98 -20.24 17.66
CA ALA A 61 10.07 -20.88 18.61
C ALA A 61 8.78 -20.08 18.83
N VAL A 62 8.85 -18.75 18.89
CA VAL A 62 7.66 -17.87 18.97
C VAL A 62 6.76 -18.09 17.75
N LEU A 63 7.32 -18.02 16.55
CA LEU A 63 6.54 -18.19 15.31
C LEU A 63 5.95 -19.59 15.19
N ALA A 64 6.74 -20.63 15.51
CA ALA A 64 6.26 -22.01 15.49
C ALA A 64 5.07 -22.23 16.43
N ARG A 65 5.08 -21.60 17.62
CA ARG A 65 3.93 -21.65 18.54
C ARG A 65 2.71 -20.90 17.99
N LEU A 66 2.92 -19.71 17.42
CA LEU A 66 1.84 -18.90 16.87
C LEU A 66 1.06 -19.61 15.75
N ARG A 67 1.71 -20.46 14.95
CA ARG A 67 1.05 -21.24 13.88
C ARG A 67 -0.14 -22.10 14.36
N ALA A 68 -0.20 -22.44 15.64
CA ALA A 68 -1.33 -23.19 16.20
C ALA A 68 -2.63 -22.35 16.28
N ASP A 69 -2.51 -21.02 16.20
CA ASP A 69 -3.62 -20.07 16.20
C ASP A 69 -3.47 -19.11 15.00
N PRO A 70 -4.19 -19.36 13.88
CA PRO A 70 -4.10 -18.52 12.69
C PRO A 70 -4.44 -17.04 12.93
N GLU A 71 -5.30 -16.73 13.91
CA GLU A 71 -5.67 -15.35 14.22
C GLU A 71 -4.54 -14.62 14.93
N ALA A 72 -3.98 -15.24 15.98
CA ALA A 72 -2.82 -14.69 16.67
C ALA A 72 -1.60 -14.61 15.76
N HIS A 73 -1.40 -15.61 14.89
CA HIS A 73 -0.32 -15.61 13.90
C HIS A 73 -0.47 -14.48 12.89
N GLY A 74 -1.65 -14.32 12.28
CA GLY A 74 -1.93 -13.27 11.31
C GLY A 74 -1.75 -11.87 11.90
N ARG A 75 -2.32 -11.63 13.08
CA ARG A 75 -2.16 -10.36 13.82
C ARG A 75 -0.69 -10.04 14.09
N PHE A 76 0.01 -10.98 14.75
CA PHE A 76 1.43 -10.79 15.07
C PHE A 76 2.28 -10.57 13.81
N LEU A 77 1.99 -11.28 12.73
CA LEU A 77 2.77 -11.16 11.50
C LEU A 77 2.54 -9.81 10.80
N HIS A 78 1.28 -9.46 10.56
CA HIS A 78 0.93 -8.35 9.68
C HIS A 78 0.98 -6.98 10.35
N ASP A 79 0.69 -6.89 11.65
CA ASP A 79 0.83 -5.63 12.39
C ASP A 79 2.31 -5.27 12.52
N HIS A 80 3.16 -6.24 12.90
CA HIS A 80 4.59 -6.00 13.05
C HIS A 80 5.31 -5.79 11.72
N LEU A 81 4.94 -6.50 10.65
CA LEU A 81 5.48 -6.22 9.31
C LEU A 81 5.15 -4.79 8.87
N ALA A 82 3.91 -4.33 9.07
CA ALA A 82 3.53 -2.96 8.72
C ALA A 82 4.37 -1.92 9.47
N THR A 83 4.62 -2.10 10.77
CA THR A 83 5.52 -1.23 11.55
C THR A 83 6.95 -1.24 11.01
N LEU A 84 7.49 -2.41 10.65
CA LEU A 84 8.85 -2.53 10.11
C LEU A 84 8.98 -1.95 8.69
N TYR A 85 7.90 -1.98 7.90
CA TYR A 85 7.87 -1.36 6.58
C TYR A 85 7.75 0.16 6.64
N ALA A 86 7.04 0.73 7.62
CA ALA A 86 7.04 2.18 7.84
C ALA A 86 8.47 2.74 7.98
N HIS A 87 9.34 2.05 8.72
CA HIS A 87 10.78 2.38 8.75
C HIS A 87 11.46 2.21 7.39
N SER A 88 11.18 1.11 6.68
CA SER A 88 11.81 0.82 5.38
C SER A 88 11.44 1.83 4.29
N PHE A 89 10.24 2.42 4.36
CA PHE A 89 9.78 3.51 3.48
C PHE A 89 10.19 4.90 3.98
N GLY A 90 10.72 5.01 5.21
CA GLY A 90 11.14 6.29 5.79
C GLY A 90 9.98 7.17 6.27
N TYR A 91 8.82 6.59 6.57
CA TYR A 91 7.70 7.35 7.13
C TYR A 91 7.90 7.67 8.62
N ARG A 92 7.29 8.76 9.08
CA ARG A 92 7.51 9.31 10.43
C ARG A 92 7.03 8.42 11.57
N ASP A 93 6.18 7.44 11.29
CA ASP A 93 5.71 6.41 12.21
C ASP A 93 6.59 5.16 12.19
N GLY A 94 7.67 5.15 11.41
CA GLY A 94 8.67 4.10 11.43
C GLY A 94 9.59 4.21 12.66
N PRO A 95 9.98 3.09 13.28
CA PRO A 95 11.07 3.10 14.27
C PRO A 95 12.35 3.68 13.66
N ALA A 96 13.16 4.37 14.46
CA ALA A 96 14.38 5.06 14.02
C ALA A 96 14.17 6.14 12.92
N ALA A 97 12.94 6.60 12.64
CA ALA A 97 12.69 7.61 11.61
C ALA A 97 13.24 9.00 11.94
N HIS A 98 13.48 9.31 13.23
CA HIS A 98 13.91 10.64 13.66
C HIS A 98 15.44 10.82 13.75
N ALA A 99 16.18 9.73 13.93
CA ALA A 99 17.63 9.73 14.01
C ALA A 99 18.16 8.32 13.66
N PRO A 100 19.29 8.21 12.93
CA PRO A 100 19.94 6.93 12.69
C PRO A 100 20.30 6.20 13.99
N ASP A 101 20.09 4.89 14.01
CA ASP A 101 20.44 4.00 15.13
C ASP A 101 20.86 2.65 14.54
N ASP A 102 22.15 2.54 14.22
CA ASP A 102 22.70 1.39 13.50
C ASP A 102 22.36 0.04 14.17
N ASP A 103 22.46 -0.03 15.50
CA ASP A 103 22.21 -1.27 16.25
C ASP A 103 20.73 -1.67 16.19
N LEU A 104 19.82 -0.68 16.35
CA LEU A 104 18.39 -0.91 16.23
C LEU A 104 18.03 -1.30 14.78
N GLU A 105 18.53 -0.58 13.78
CA GLU A 105 18.25 -0.83 12.36
C GLU A 105 18.70 -2.23 11.93
N ILE A 106 19.87 -2.70 12.39
CA ILE A 106 20.33 -4.08 12.19
C ILE A 106 19.35 -5.08 12.82
N ALA A 107 18.90 -4.81 14.05
CA ALA A 107 17.96 -5.70 14.75
C ALA A 107 16.58 -5.74 14.07
N LEU A 108 16.07 -4.59 13.62
CA LEU A 108 14.83 -4.45 12.86
C LEU A 108 14.91 -5.19 11.53
N TYR A 109 16.00 -5.04 10.78
CA TYR A 109 16.23 -5.77 9.53
C TYR A 109 16.23 -7.29 9.73
N ALA A 110 16.88 -7.77 10.80
CA ALA A 110 16.92 -9.19 11.13
C ALA A 110 15.53 -9.72 11.54
N ALA A 111 14.73 -8.95 12.27
CA ALA A 111 13.36 -9.28 12.62
C ALA A 111 12.45 -9.31 11.38
N ARG A 112 12.50 -8.27 10.55
CA ARG A 112 11.74 -8.14 9.29
C ARG A 112 12.01 -9.31 8.36
N THR A 113 13.29 -9.62 8.12
CA THR A 113 13.70 -10.77 7.31
C THR A 113 13.08 -12.08 7.80
N ARG A 114 13.01 -12.27 9.11
CA ARG A 114 12.44 -13.49 9.70
C ARG A 114 10.92 -13.53 9.53
N LEU A 115 10.23 -12.41 9.73
CA LEU A 115 8.78 -12.31 9.54
C LEU A 115 8.38 -12.45 8.07
N GLU A 116 9.10 -11.82 7.13
CA GLU A 116 8.90 -12.00 5.69
C GLU A 116 9.01 -13.48 5.29
N HIS A 117 10.03 -14.17 5.81
CA HIS A 117 10.20 -15.60 5.54
C HIS A 117 9.05 -16.42 6.15
N GLU A 118 8.60 -16.08 7.34
CA GLU A 118 7.43 -16.72 7.95
C GLU A 118 6.18 -16.53 7.09
N PHE A 119 5.94 -15.31 6.63
CA PHE A 119 4.80 -14.96 5.79
C PHE A 119 4.79 -15.77 4.49
N LEU A 120 5.87 -15.70 3.73
CA LEU A 120 5.94 -16.34 2.42
C LEU A 120 5.93 -17.88 2.49
N THR A 121 6.37 -18.47 3.61
CA THR A 121 6.43 -19.93 3.75
C THR A 121 5.19 -20.53 4.42
N TYR A 122 4.59 -19.83 5.39
CA TYR A 122 3.51 -20.37 6.23
C TYR A 122 2.23 -19.53 6.20
N GLY A 123 2.29 -18.28 5.76
CA GLY A 123 1.12 -17.39 5.64
C GLY A 123 0.47 -17.40 4.26
N CYS A 124 1.24 -17.69 3.21
CA CYS A 124 0.73 -17.87 1.84
C CYS A 124 0.64 -19.37 1.49
N SER A 125 -0.30 -19.73 0.62
CA SER A 125 -0.38 -21.06 0.01
C SER A 125 -0.98 -20.93 -1.40
N PRO A 126 -0.22 -20.36 -2.35
CA PRO A 126 -0.70 -20.13 -3.69
C PRO A 126 -0.99 -21.43 -4.46
N ALA A 127 -1.81 -21.30 -5.51
CA ALA A 127 -2.03 -22.38 -6.46
C ALA A 127 -0.68 -22.83 -7.08
N PRO A 128 -0.59 -24.08 -7.59
CA PRO A 128 0.62 -24.57 -8.24
C PRO A 128 1.05 -23.64 -9.39
N VAL A 129 2.27 -23.13 -9.28
CA VAL A 129 2.89 -22.29 -10.32
C VAL A 129 3.31 -23.18 -11.48
N PRO A 130 2.89 -22.92 -12.73
CA PRO A 130 3.26 -23.74 -13.86
C PRO A 130 4.76 -23.65 -14.16
N ASP A 131 5.37 -24.76 -14.55
CA ASP A 131 6.77 -24.79 -14.97
C ASP A 131 6.90 -24.39 -16.45
N LEU A 132 6.89 -23.08 -16.69
CA LEU A 132 7.02 -22.50 -18.02
C LEU A 132 8.48 -22.12 -18.29
N HIS A 133 8.96 -22.49 -19.47
CA HIS A 133 10.31 -22.18 -19.93
C HIS A 133 10.27 -21.05 -20.96
N GLY A 134 10.51 -19.82 -20.50
CA GLY A 134 10.61 -18.64 -21.36
C GLY A 134 9.67 -17.52 -20.94
N GLN A 135 10.10 -16.28 -21.17
CA GLN A 135 9.36 -15.08 -20.77
C GLN A 135 8.09 -14.87 -21.59
N GLU A 136 8.05 -15.35 -22.84
CA GLU A 136 6.88 -15.22 -23.71
C GLU A 136 5.73 -16.11 -23.22
N ALA A 137 5.99 -17.40 -22.96
CA ALA A 137 4.98 -18.30 -22.40
C ALA A 137 4.53 -17.85 -20.99
N ALA A 138 5.45 -17.29 -20.20
CA ALA A 138 5.11 -16.71 -18.91
C ALA A 138 4.23 -15.46 -19.05
N ALA A 139 4.50 -14.59 -20.03
CA ALA A 139 3.64 -13.45 -20.32
C ALA A 139 2.24 -13.89 -20.76
N ASP A 140 2.12 -14.88 -21.65
CA ASP A 140 0.82 -15.44 -22.06
C ASP A 140 0.03 -15.99 -20.85
N HIS A 141 0.72 -16.70 -19.95
CA HIS A 141 0.10 -17.22 -18.72
C HIS A 141 -0.35 -16.10 -17.78
N LEU A 142 0.50 -15.08 -17.58
CA LEU A 142 0.19 -13.96 -16.70
C LEU A 142 -0.93 -13.07 -17.25
N GLU A 143 -1.00 -12.91 -18.57
CA GLU A 143 -2.09 -12.22 -19.26
C GLU A 143 -3.43 -12.95 -19.03
N ALA A 144 -3.44 -14.27 -19.17
CA ALA A 144 -4.62 -15.08 -18.84
C ALA A 144 -4.99 -15.02 -17.35
N LEU A 145 -3.99 -15.11 -16.46
CA LEU A 145 -4.19 -15.02 -15.01
C LEU A 145 -4.72 -13.63 -14.59
N ALA A 146 -4.22 -12.56 -15.20
CA ALA A 146 -4.66 -11.19 -14.95
C ALA A 146 -6.14 -11.01 -15.36
N ALA A 147 -6.51 -11.55 -16.52
CA ALA A 147 -7.88 -11.47 -17.04
C ALA A 147 -8.89 -12.29 -16.21
N ASP A 148 -8.48 -13.46 -15.70
CA ASP A 148 -9.36 -14.35 -14.93
C ASP A 148 -8.63 -15.02 -13.77
N ASN A 149 -8.97 -14.58 -12.56
CA ASN A 149 -8.52 -15.18 -11.31
C ASN A 149 -9.54 -14.89 -10.19
N PRO A 150 -9.56 -15.69 -9.11
CA PRO A 150 -10.53 -15.53 -8.02
C PRO A 150 -10.44 -14.19 -7.27
N GLY A 151 -9.30 -13.48 -7.35
CA GLY A 151 -9.16 -12.13 -6.78
C GLY A 151 -9.82 -11.06 -7.65
N ALA A 152 -9.65 -11.11 -8.97
CA ALA A 152 -10.27 -10.18 -9.93
C ALA A 152 -11.79 -10.23 -9.84
N SER A 153 -12.38 -11.44 -9.77
CA SER A 153 -13.83 -11.65 -9.71
C SER A 153 -14.36 -11.87 -8.29
N HIS A 154 -13.65 -11.39 -7.26
CA HIS A 154 -13.96 -11.72 -5.86
C HIS A 154 -15.38 -11.26 -5.44
N PRO A 155 -16.17 -12.07 -4.72
CA PRO A 155 -17.55 -11.73 -4.32
C PRO A 155 -17.70 -10.42 -3.53
N LEU A 156 -16.65 -10.01 -2.82
CA LEU A 156 -16.60 -8.74 -2.07
C LEU A 156 -17.07 -7.55 -2.92
N PHE A 157 -16.61 -7.44 -4.16
CA PHE A 157 -16.92 -6.26 -4.98
C PHE A 157 -18.38 -6.26 -5.45
N ARG A 158 -18.97 -7.43 -5.70
CA ARG A 158 -20.41 -7.53 -5.96
C ARG A 158 -21.24 -7.17 -4.72
N PHE A 159 -20.82 -7.61 -3.54
CA PHE A 159 -21.44 -7.21 -2.27
C PHE A 159 -21.37 -5.68 -2.07
N LEU A 160 -20.20 -5.06 -2.32
CA LEU A 160 -20.04 -3.60 -2.25
C LEU A 160 -20.98 -2.88 -3.23
N ALA A 161 -21.08 -3.38 -4.47
CA ALA A 161 -21.93 -2.80 -5.51
C ALA A 161 -23.42 -2.90 -5.18
N ALA A 162 -23.90 -4.05 -4.69
CA ALA A 162 -25.32 -4.36 -4.59
C ALA A 162 -25.92 -4.25 -3.17
N ASP A 163 -25.18 -4.68 -2.14
CA ASP A 163 -25.75 -5.01 -0.83
C ASP A 163 -25.21 -4.16 0.32
N ALA A 164 -23.93 -3.75 0.26
CA ALA A 164 -23.27 -3.05 1.36
C ALA A 164 -24.00 -1.76 1.78
N THR A 165 -24.06 -1.47 3.08
CA THR A 165 -24.56 -0.19 3.59
C THR A 165 -23.56 0.94 3.34
N ARG A 166 -23.99 2.19 3.54
CA ARG A 166 -23.11 3.35 3.43
C ARG A 166 -21.91 3.24 4.37
N GLU A 167 -22.15 2.80 5.62
CA GLU A 167 -21.10 2.64 6.64
C GLU A 167 -20.09 1.55 6.26
N GLN A 168 -20.55 0.45 5.65
CA GLN A 168 -19.68 -0.62 5.15
C GLN A 168 -18.83 -0.14 3.96
N ILE A 169 -19.40 0.65 3.05
CA ILE A 169 -18.64 1.26 1.96
C ILE A 169 -17.61 2.26 2.50
N GLU A 170 -17.98 3.15 3.41
CA GLU A 170 -17.05 4.10 4.04
C GLU A 170 -15.94 3.39 4.86
N TYR A 171 -16.24 2.23 5.44
CA TYR A 171 -15.22 1.37 6.02
C TYR A 171 -14.24 0.86 4.96
N PHE A 172 -14.77 0.29 3.87
CA PHE A 172 -13.93 -0.23 2.80
C PHE A 172 -13.08 0.85 2.13
N LEU A 173 -13.62 2.06 1.93
CA LEU A 173 -12.87 3.22 1.41
C LEU A 173 -11.68 3.60 2.30
N ARG A 174 -11.79 3.44 3.64
CA ARG A 174 -10.64 3.64 4.53
C ARG A 174 -9.58 2.54 4.39
N CYS A 175 -10.00 1.30 4.16
CA CYS A 175 -9.07 0.21 3.84
C CYS A 175 -8.32 0.50 2.52
N GLU A 176 -9.04 0.90 1.48
CA GLU A 176 -8.45 1.26 0.19
C GLU A 176 -7.53 2.47 0.31
N LEU A 177 -7.91 3.50 1.06
CA LEU A 177 -7.05 4.66 1.27
C LEU A 177 -5.72 4.27 1.92
N ILE A 178 -5.74 3.47 3.00
CA ILE A 178 -4.51 3.00 3.67
C ILE A 178 -3.68 2.09 2.75
N ARG A 179 -4.30 1.23 1.94
CA ARG A 179 -3.57 0.39 0.98
C ARG A 179 -2.86 1.24 -0.07
N ASN A 180 -3.54 2.26 -0.59
CA ASN A 180 -3.12 2.97 -1.79
C ASN A 180 -2.26 4.23 -1.51
N GLU A 181 -2.12 4.65 -0.25
CA GLU A 181 -1.40 5.88 0.10
C GLU A 181 0.11 5.87 -0.15
N VAL A 182 0.69 4.69 -0.39
CA VAL A 182 2.15 4.45 -0.54
C VAL A 182 2.54 3.93 -1.93
N VAL A 183 1.59 3.87 -2.87
CA VAL A 183 1.78 3.14 -4.14
C VAL A 183 2.86 3.77 -5.01
N ASP A 184 2.97 5.09 -5.00
CA ASP A 184 4.06 5.79 -5.69
C ASP A 184 5.44 5.35 -5.18
N ASP A 185 5.62 5.21 -3.87
CA ASP A 185 6.85 4.68 -3.26
C ASP A 185 7.05 3.18 -3.57
N GLU A 186 5.99 2.37 -3.58
CA GLU A 186 6.06 0.96 -3.97
C GLU A 186 6.51 0.77 -5.42
N VAL A 187 5.95 1.56 -6.36
CA VAL A 187 6.35 1.53 -7.78
C VAL A 187 7.76 2.10 -7.95
N ALA A 188 8.16 3.11 -7.17
CA ALA A 188 9.53 3.62 -7.17
C ALA A 188 10.55 2.53 -6.78
N LEU A 189 10.25 1.72 -5.76
CA LEU A 189 11.07 0.57 -5.39
C LEU A 189 11.04 -0.54 -6.45
N LEU A 190 9.90 -0.76 -7.11
CA LEU A 190 9.79 -1.77 -8.17
C LEU A 190 10.76 -1.49 -9.33
N VAL A 191 10.96 -0.22 -9.68
CA VAL A 191 11.88 0.20 -10.75
C VAL A 191 13.33 -0.18 -10.45
N VAL A 192 13.72 -0.27 -9.18
CA VAL A 192 15.08 -0.59 -8.75
C VAL A 192 15.43 -2.05 -9.11
N GLY A 193 16.54 -2.23 -9.82
CA GLY A 193 17.04 -3.56 -10.20
C GLY A 193 16.45 -4.16 -11.49
N LEU A 194 15.23 -3.77 -11.89
CA LEU A 194 14.68 -4.12 -13.21
C LEU A 194 15.61 -3.66 -14.34
N GLN A 195 15.46 -4.23 -15.54
CA GLN A 195 16.27 -3.89 -16.72
C GLN A 195 15.37 -3.79 -17.95
N GLY A 196 15.87 -3.21 -19.04
CA GLY A 196 15.23 -3.29 -20.36
C GLY A 196 13.76 -2.85 -20.37
N HIS A 197 12.92 -3.63 -21.04
CA HIS A 197 11.50 -3.33 -21.22
C HIS A 197 10.71 -3.37 -19.92
N GLN A 198 11.00 -4.31 -19.00
CA GLN A 198 10.38 -4.34 -17.68
C GLN A 198 10.64 -3.05 -16.89
N LYS A 199 11.87 -2.50 -16.97
CA LYS A 199 12.18 -1.20 -16.36
C LYS A 199 11.40 -0.07 -17.04
N ALA A 200 11.37 -0.06 -18.38
CA ALA A 200 10.72 1.00 -19.13
C ALA A 200 9.23 1.11 -18.76
N VAL A 201 8.52 -0.02 -18.67
CA VAL A 201 7.09 -0.03 -18.32
C VAL A 201 6.86 0.32 -16.85
N ALA A 202 7.68 -0.16 -15.92
CA ALA A 202 7.58 0.21 -14.50
C ALA A 202 7.88 1.70 -14.27
N ALA A 203 8.83 2.27 -15.01
CA ALA A 203 9.12 3.70 -14.95
C ALA A 203 7.99 4.55 -15.54
N SER A 204 7.31 4.06 -16.58
CA SER A 204 6.10 4.71 -17.11
C SER A 204 4.96 4.70 -16.11
N ASN A 205 4.77 3.58 -15.39
CA ASN A 205 3.79 3.48 -14.30
C ASN A 205 4.10 4.50 -13.20
N LEU A 206 5.35 4.56 -12.72
CA LEU A 206 5.76 5.54 -11.71
C LEU A 206 5.48 6.99 -12.17
N TRP A 207 5.77 7.29 -13.43
CA TRP A 207 5.51 8.60 -14.00
C TRP A 207 4.02 8.97 -13.99
N ASP A 208 3.15 8.00 -14.23
CA ASP A 208 1.70 8.20 -14.18
C ASP A 208 1.19 8.34 -12.75
N GLU A 209 1.63 7.49 -11.81
CA GLU A 209 1.33 7.58 -10.37
C GLU A 209 1.72 8.96 -9.79
N CYS A 210 2.87 9.49 -10.23
CA CYS A 210 3.35 10.83 -9.92
C CYS A 210 2.68 11.92 -10.81
N GLY A 211 1.47 11.69 -11.32
CA GLY A 211 0.66 12.68 -12.02
C GLY A 211 1.32 13.31 -13.24
N ARG A 212 2.29 12.62 -13.85
CA ARG A 212 3.16 13.13 -14.90
C ARG A 212 3.86 14.44 -14.50
N GLY A 213 4.32 14.48 -13.26
CA GLY A 213 5.02 15.62 -12.65
C GLY A 213 4.12 16.79 -12.27
N ARG A 214 2.79 16.63 -12.34
CA ARG A 214 1.82 17.65 -11.93
C ARG A 214 1.15 17.20 -10.63
N LEU A 215 1.40 17.95 -9.55
CA LEU A 215 0.98 17.57 -8.20
C LEU A 215 -0.52 17.33 -8.08
N GLU A 216 -1.34 18.15 -8.73
CA GLU A 216 -2.80 18.02 -8.74
C GLU A 216 -3.30 16.71 -9.37
N ASN A 217 -2.43 16.03 -10.12
CA ASN A 217 -2.69 14.74 -10.76
C ASN A 217 -2.00 13.58 -10.05
N PHE A 218 -1.24 13.80 -8.96
CA PHE A 218 -0.68 12.68 -8.21
C PHE A 218 -1.83 11.83 -7.69
N HIS A 219 -1.71 10.52 -7.84
CA HIS A 219 -2.73 9.60 -7.38
C HIS A 219 -2.88 9.69 -5.85
N THR A 220 -1.76 9.81 -5.14
CA THR A 220 -1.74 10.08 -3.69
C THR A 220 -2.29 11.46 -3.32
N TYR A 221 -2.24 12.45 -4.20
CA TYR A 221 -2.89 13.75 -3.98
C TYR A 221 -4.43 13.64 -4.09
N TRP A 222 -4.94 12.78 -4.96
CA TRP A 222 -6.38 12.47 -5.00
C TRP A 222 -6.85 11.78 -3.72
N LEU A 223 -6.04 10.88 -3.13
CA LEU A 223 -6.35 10.29 -1.82
C LEU A 223 -6.36 11.34 -0.70
N ARG A 224 -5.47 12.34 -0.75
CA ARG A 224 -5.50 13.49 0.19
C ARG A 224 -6.81 14.26 0.10
N ARG A 225 -7.30 14.51 -1.11
CA ARG A 225 -8.57 15.23 -1.32
C ARG A 225 -9.75 14.53 -0.63
N GLN A 226 -9.78 13.19 -0.60
CA GLN A 226 -10.81 12.43 0.11
C GLN A 226 -10.89 12.78 1.61
N LEU A 227 -9.77 13.18 2.23
CA LEU A 227 -9.72 13.53 3.64
C LEU A 227 -10.16 14.99 3.91
N GLY A 228 -10.06 15.87 2.89
CA GLY A 228 -10.60 17.24 2.83
C GLY A 228 -10.03 18.28 3.81
N SER A 229 -9.86 17.95 5.10
CA SER A 229 -9.47 18.87 6.17
C SER A 229 -8.61 18.19 7.25
N PRO A 230 -7.84 18.92 8.07
CA PRO A 230 -7.07 18.34 9.18
C PRO A 230 -7.85 17.36 10.07
N ALA A 231 -9.16 17.56 10.24
CA ALA A 231 -10.02 16.64 10.99
C ALA A 231 -10.16 15.26 10.31
N GLY A 232 -10.21 15.20 8.98
CA GLY A 232 -10.22 13.94 8.23
C GLY A 232 -8.88 13.20 8.30
N TRP A 233 -7.76 13.93 8.29
CA TRP A 233 -6.43 13.36 8.52
C TRP A 233 -6.32 12.74 9.91
N GLU A 234 -6.77 13.45 10.95
CA GLU A 234 -6.79 12.93 12.32
C GLU A 234 -7.72 11.72 12.45
N ALA A 235 -8.90 11.75 11.80
CA ALA A 235 -9.82 10.62 11.79
C ALA A 235 -9.19 9.36 11.16
N LEU A 236 -8.43 9.52 10.07
CA LEU A 236 -7.71 8.40 9.46
C LEU A 236 -6.55 7.92 10.35
N ALA A 237 -5.77 8.84 10.92
CA ALA A 237 -4.68 8.50 11.84
C ALA A 237 -5.19 7.75 13.08
N ALA A 238 -6.37 8.14 13.59
CA ALA A 238 -7.05 7.44 14.66
C ALA A 238 -7.53 6.04 14.24
N TYR A 239 -8.18 5.93 13.08
CA TYR A 239 -8.60 4.64 12.52
C TYR A 239 -7.41 3.69 12.29
N ARG A 240 -6.24 4.21 11.88
CA ARG A 240 -5.02 3.43 11.64
C ARG A 240 -4.57 2.63 12.86
N ARG A 241 -4.74 3.17 14.08
CA ARG A 241 -4.35 2.49 15.33
C ARG A 241 -5.13 1.18 15.54
N ASP A 242 -6.39 1.16 15.12
CA ASP A 242 -7.28 0.01 15.22
C ASP A 242 -7.50 -0.69 13.86
N HIS A 243 -6.68 -0.36 12.85
CA HIS A 243 -6.84 -0.90 11.51
C HIS A 243 -6.54 -2.40 11.52
N PRO A 244 -7.50 -3.25 11.12
CA PRO A 244 -7.38 -4.68 11.31
C PRO A 244 -6.18 -5.26 10.56
N TRP A 245 -5.50 -6.20 11.21
CA TRP A 245 -4.36 -6.89 10.62
C TRP A 245 -4.70 -7.54 9.27
N PHE A 246 -5.94 -8.01 9.08
CA PHE A 246 -6.37 -8.72 7.87
C PHE A 246 -6.55 -7.82 6.65
N ALA A 247 -6.45 -6.50 6.79
CA ALA A 247 -6.47 -5.54 5.68
C ALA A 247 -5.06 -5.17 5.16
N LYS A 248 -4.01 -5.65 5.83
CA LYS A 248 -2.59 -5.41 5.52
C LYS A 248 -1.89 -6.46 4.64
N PRO A 249 -2.37 -7.71 4.44
CA PRO A 249 -1.61 -8.75 3.75
C PRO A 249 -1.08 -8.39 2.36
N THR A 250 -1.85 -7.72 1.49
CA THR A 250 -1.41 -7.37 0.12
C THR A 250 -0.28 -6.35 0.12
N SER A 251 -0.39 -5.25 0.89
CA SER A 251 0.69 -4.28 1.07
C SER A 251 1.93 -4.94 1.70
N ASN A 252 1.73 -5.77 2.72
CA ASN A 252 2.83 -6.47 3.37
C ASN A 252 3.53 -7.48 2.44
N LEU A 253 2.79 -8.13 1.54
CA LEU A 253 3.35 -9.02 0.53
C LEU A 253 4.21 -8.21 -0.43
N PHE A 254 3.69 -7.10 -0.95
CA PHE A 254 4.42 -6.33 -1.93
C PHE A 254 5.71 -5.77 -1.35
N ALA A 255 5.65 -5.16 -0.18
CA ALA A 255 6.83 -4.69 0.54
C ALA A 255 7.85 -5.82 0.80
N ALA A 256 7.39 -7.04 1.13
CA ALA A 256 8.27 -8.20 1.30
C ALA A 256 9.02 -8.56 0.01
N LEU A 257 8.39 -8.37 -1.16
CA LEU A 257 8.98 -8.64 -2.46
C LEU A 257 9.89 -7.49 -2.93
N LEU A 258 9.48 -6.24 -2.70
CA LEU A 258 10.20 -5.03 -3.12
C LEU A 258 11.52 -4.84 -2.38
N LEU A 259 11.53 -5.06 -1.07
CA LEU A 259 12.67 -4.73 -0.20
C LEU A 259 13.79 -5.78 -0.19
N ARG A 260 13.73 -6.77 -1.09
CA ARG A 260 14.71 -7.86 -1.21
C ARG A 260 15.20 -7.99 -2.65
N PRO A 261 16.49 -7.75 -2.94
CA PRO A 261 17.03 -7.85 -4.30
C PRO A 261 16.83 -9.22 -4.97
N ALA A 262 16.77 -10.29 -4.17
CA ALA A 262 16.53 -11.64 -4.67
C ALA A 262 15.08 -11.87 -5.18
N ARG A 263 14.17 -10.92 -4.96
CA ARG A 263 12.73 -11.03 -5.21
C ARG A 263 12.22 -10.06 -6.28
N VAL A 264 13.09 -9.29 -6.93
CA VAL A 264 12.73 -8.28 -7.96
C VAL A 264 11.75 -8.80 -9.01
N GLN A 265 11.99 -10.00 -9.55
CA GLN A 265 11.07 -10.57 -10.56
C GLN A 265 9.74 -11.02 -9.94
N ALA A 266 9.74 -11.52 -8.71
CA ALA A 266 8.50 -11.81 -8.00
C ALA A 266 7.71 -10.52 -7.70
N ALA A 267 8.37 -9.41 -7.36
CA ALA A 267 7.71 -8.12 -7.21
C ALA A 267 7.05 -7.67 -8.54
N TYR A 268 7.73 -7.86 -9.67
CA TYR A 268 7.17 -7.55 -11.00
C TYR A 268 5.89 -8.34 -11.29
N GLY A 269 5.91 -9.66 -11.07
CA GLY A 269 4.72 -10.49 -11.27
C GLY A 269 3.58 -10.19 -10.28
N CYS A 270 3.93 -9.86 -9.03
CA CYS A 270 2.95 -9.42 -8.02
C CYS A 270 2.26 -8.13 -8.44
N PHE A 271 3.04 -7.13 -8.89
CA PHE A 271 2.53 -5.85 -9.33
C PHE A 271 1.61 -5.98 -10.54
N LEU A 272 1.98 -6.82 -11.53
CA LEU A 272 1.13 -7.12 -12.69
C LEU A 272 -0.28 -7.58 -12.30
N VAL A 273 -0.39 -8.46 -11.30
CA VAL A 273 -1.69 -8.93 -10.81
C VAL A 273 -2.45 -7.81 -10.10
N PHE A 274 -1.78 -7.00 -9.27
CA PHE A 274 -2.44 -5.89 -8.59
C PHE A 274 -3.01 -4.86 -9.58
N GLU A 275 -2.25 -4.48 -10.61
CA GLU A 275 -2.72 -3.58 -11.67
C GLU A 275 -3.93 -4.14 -12.41
N SER A 276 -3.97 -5.46 -12.64
CA SER A 276 -5.09 -6.10 -13.35
C SER A 276 -6.42 -6.07 -12.60
N TRP A 277 -6.39 -5.87 -11.28
CA TRP A 277 -7.58 -5.90 -10.43
C TRP A 277 -8.26 -4.55 -10.31
N VAL A 278 -7.54 -3.46 -10.56
CA VAL A 278 -7.99 -2.13 -10.16
C VAL A 278 -9.28 -1.73 -10.89
N GLU A 279 -9.32 -1.84 -12.22
CA GLU A 279 -10.51 -1.48 -13.00
C GLU A 279 -11.77 -2.29 -12.62
N PRO A 280 -11.77 -3.64 -12.62
CA PRO A 280 -12.98 -4.39 -12.31
C PRO A 280 -13.46 -4.16 -10.87
N HIS A 281 -12.53 -3.96 -9.93
CA HIS A 281 -12.85 -3.68 -8.54
C HIS A 281 -13.44 -2.28 -8.36
N PHE A 282 -12.81 -1.26 -8.94
CA PHE A 282 -13.22 0.13 -8.77
C PHE A 282 -14.50 0.46 -9.53
N THR A 283 -14.76 -0.19 -10.66
CA THR A 283 -16.06 -0.09 -11.35
C THR A 283 -17.21 -0.49 -10.42
N LEU A 284 -17.10 -1.65 -9.76
CA LEU A 284 -18.13 -2.13 -8.81
C LEU A 284 -18.19 -1.29 -7.52
N LEU A 285 -17.05 -0.83 -7.02
CA LEU A 285 -17.01 0.08 -5.87
C LEU A 285 -17.73 1.41 -6.20
N LEU A 286 -17.50 1.99 -7.37
CA LEU A 286 -18.14 3.23 -7.83
C LEU A 286 -19.66 3.07 -8.00
N GLU A 287 -20.14 1.90 -8.44
CA GLU A 287 -21.56 1.55 -8.44
C GLU A 287 -22.13 1.55 -7.01
N GLY A 288 -21.44 0.89 -6.08
CA GLY A 288 -21.80 0.86 -4.67
C GLY A 288 -21.84 2.26 -4.05
N MET A 289 -20.81 3.08 -4.27
CA MET A 289 -20.74 4.48 -3.83
C MET A 289 -21.94 5.29 -4.33
N THR A 290 -22.30 5.13 -5.61
CA THR A 290 -23.48 5.80 -6.20
C THR A 290 -24.76 5.35 -5.51
N ARG A 291 -24.94 4.03 -5.30
CA ARG A 291 -26.13 3.45 -4.66
C ARG A 291 -26.36 4.00 -3.25
N VAL A 292 -25.30 4.21 -2.47
CA VAL A 292 -25.38 4.70 -1.09
C VAL A 292 -25.29 6.23 -0.96
N GLY A 293 -25.33 6.96 -2.07
CA GLY A 293 -25.37 8.43 -2.08
C GLY A 293 -24.02 9.13 -1.91
N ILE A 294 -22.89 8.46 -2.14
CA ILE A 294 -21.55 9.07 -2.17
C ILE A 294 -21.28 9.57 -3.59
N HIS A 295 -21.63 10.83 -3.84
CA HIS A 295 -21.47 11.50 -5.14
C HIS A 295 -20.37 12.56 -5.16
N ASP A 296 -19.74 12.81 -4.01
CA ASP A 296 -18.67 13.81 -3.88
C ASP A 296 -17.49 13.50 -4.82
N ASP A 297 -17.05 14.51 -5.57
CA ASP A 297 -16.01 14.36 -6.59
C ASP A 297 -14.64 14.06 -5.98
N ASP A 298 -14.32 14.65 -4.82
CA ASP A 298 -13.05 14.40 -4.11
C ASP A 298 -12.99 12.95 -3.61
N MET A 299 -14.11 12.40 -3.14
CA MET A 299 -14.23 11.00 -2.72
C MET A 299 -14.11 10.01 -3.90
N ARG A 300 -14.45 10.42 -5.12
CA ARG A 300 -14.59 9.53 -6.29
C ARG A 300 -13.46 9.63 -7.29
N VAL A 301 -12.72 10.74 -7.32
CA VAL A 301 -11.75 11.05 -8.38
C VAL A 301 -10.67 9.98 -8.52
N TYR A 302 -10.13 9.48 -7.40
CA TYR A 302 -9.11 8.42 -7.41
C TYR A 302 -9.62 7.17 -8.14
N TYR A 303 -10.74 6.60 -7.68
CA TYR A 303 -11.32 5.38 -8.25
C TYR A 303 -11.77 5.58 -9.70
N THR A 304 -12.33 6.75 -10.02
CA THR A 304 -12.81 7.07 -11.38
C THR A 304 -11.66 7.20 -12.39
N ALA A 305 -10.51 7.71 -11.97
CA ALA A 305 -9.34 7.81 -12.84
C ALA A 305 -8.79 6.42 -13.19
N HIS A 306 -8.67 5.55 -12.19
CA HIS A 306 -8.05 4.23 -12.32
C HIS A 306 -8.87 3.26 -13.19
N THR A 307 -10.21 3.39 -13.27
CA THR A 307 -11.00 2.59 -14.24
C THR A 307 -10.66 2.89 -15.71
N ARG A 308 -9.97 3.99 -16.01
CA ARG A 308 -9.57 4.37 -17.37
C ARG A 308 -8.08 4.15 -17.65
N ILE A 309 -7.25 4.23 -16.61
CA ILE A 309 -5.79 4.20 -16.71
C ILE A 309 -5.29 2.75 -16.73
N ASP A 310 -5.70 1.95 -15.75
CA ASP A 310 -5.05 0.68 -15.42
C ASP A 310 -5.27 -0.49 -16.40
N PRO A 311 -6.34 -0.54 -17.21
CA PRO A 311 -6.43 -1.53 -18.28
C PRO A 311 -5.23 -1.50 -19.24
N ARG A 312 -4.56 -0.35 -19.38
CA ARG A 312 -3.33 -0.23 -20.17
C ARG A 312 -2.10 -0.70 -19.41
N HIS A 313 -2.00 -0.41 -18.12
CA HIS A 313 -0.83 -0.75 -17.30
C HIS A 313 -0.61 -2.26 -17.18
N SER A 314 -1.67 -3.02 -16.92
CA SER A 314 -1.60 -4.49 -16.86
C SER A 314 -1.11 -5.11 -18.18
N GLN A 315 -1.59 -4.62 -19.32
CA GLN A 315 -1.12 -5.04 -20.64
C GLN A 315 0.35 -4.65 -20.88
N ASP A 316 0.73 -3.41 -20.56
CA ASP A 316 2.11 -2.91 -20.72
C ASP A 316 3.09 -3.75 -19.87
N LEU A 317 2.68 -4.24 -18.70
CA LEU A 317 3.49 -5.15 -17.89
C LEU A 317 3.65 -6.54 -18.54
N CYS A 318 2.59 -7.08 -19.16
CA CYS A 318 2.70 -8.32 -19.93
C CYS A 318 3.66 -8.15 -21.13
N ASP A 319 3.53 -7.05 -21.85
CA ASP A 319 4.38 -6.73 -23.00
C ASP A 319 5.82 -6.44 -22.58
N GLY A 320 6.01 -5.79 -21.43
CA GLY A 320 7.31 -5.55 -20.83
C GLY A 320 8.05 -6.84 -20.49
N LEU A 321 7.35 -7.82 -19.92
CA LEU A 321 7.87 -9.17 -19.69
C LEU A 321 8.19 -9.89 -21.01
N ARG A 322 7.26 -9.86 -21.98
CA ARG A 322 7.41 -10.52 -23.28
C ARG A 322 8.59 -9.95 -24.07
N ALA A 323 8.75 -8.64 -24.10
CA ALA A 323 9.81 -7.94 -24.82
C ALA A 323 11.14 -7.86 -24.06
N GLN A 324 11.20 -8.28 -22.79
CA GLN A 324 12.35 -8.08 -21.91
C GLN A 324 13.71 -8.45 -22.54
N ARG A 325 14.68 -7.53 -22.48
CA ARG A 325 16.08 -7.74 -22.89
C ARG A 325 17.04 -7.12 -21.86
N PRO A 326 18.12 -7.81 -21.42
CA PRO A 326 18.48 -9.20 -21.76
C PRO A 326 17.39 -10.18 -21.33
N ARG A 327 17.32 -11.34 -22.00
CA ARG A 327 16.27 -12.34 -21.73
C ARG A 327 16.38 -12.83 -20.30
N LEU A 328 15.23 -13.07 -19.67
CA LEU A 328 15.17 -13.61 -18.33
C LEU A 328 15.69 -15.05 -18.30
N THR A 329 16.44 -15.39 -17.25
CA THR A 329 16.79 -16.77 -16.94
C THR A 329 15.54 -17.57 -16.54
N PRO A 330 15.55 -18.92 -16.65
CA PRO A 330 14.44 -19.74 -16.18
C PRO A 330 14.07 -19.52 -14.71
N ARG A 331 15.05 -19.17 -13.87
CA ARG A 331 14.83 -18.83 -12.46
C ARG A 331 14.05 -17.53 -12.29
N GLU A 332 14.39 -16.51 -13.08
CA GLU A 332 13.71 -15.21 -13.07
C GLU A 332 12.28 -15.32 -13.58
N VAL A 333 12.06 -16.10 -14.65
CA VAL A 333 10.71 -16.41 -15.15
C VAL A 333 9.86 -17.07 -14.08
N ARG A 334 10.37 -18.12 -13.41
CA ARG A 334 9.66 -18.77 -12.30
C ARG A 334 9.39 -17.82 -11.13
N ALA A 335 10.33 -16.92 -10.83
CA ALA A 335 10.13 -15.93 -9.77
C ALA A 335 8.98 -14.96 -10.10
N ALA A 336 8.89 -14.48 -11.36
CA ALA A 336 7.78 -13.64 -11.81
C ALA A 336 6.43 -14.36 -11.71
N LEU A 337 6.35 -15.59 -12.21
CA LEU A 337 5.14 -16.40 -12.08
C LEU A 337 4.76 -16.63 -10.60
N ASN A 338 5.72 -16.96 -9.75
CA ASN A 338 5.47 -17.16 -8.32
C ASN A 338 4.96 -15.88 -7.64
N GLY A 339 5.50 -14.72 -7.98
CA GLY A 339 5.02 -13.43 -7.47
C GLY A 339 3.56 -13.16 -7.80
N ALA A 340 3.16 -13.41 -9.04
CA ALA A 340 1.77 -13.25 -9.49
C ALA A 340 0.83 -14.20 -8.75
N HIS A 341 1.20 -15.47 -8.59
CA HIS A 341 0.38 -16.45 -7.87
C HIS A 341 0.27 -16.12 -6.37
N LEU A 342 1.34 -15.61 -5.75
CA LEU A 342 1.30 -15.09 -4.37
C LEU A 342 0.34 -13.91 -4.22
N ALA A 343 0.31 -13.00 -5.20
CA ALA A 343 -0.62 -11.87 -5.22
C ALA A 343 -2.07 -12.35 -5.23
N VAL A 344 -2.41 -13.30 -6.12
CA VAL A 344 -3.75 -13.90 -6.18
C VAL A 344 -4.16 -14.54 -4.85
N ASP A 345 -3.32 -15.42 -4.30
CA ASP A 345 -3.61 -16.09 -3.02
C ASP A 345 -3.81 -15.12 -1.86
N THR A 346 -2.91 -14.14 -1.75
CA THR A 346 -2.93 -13.16 -0.66
C THR A 346 -4.13 -12.23 -0.77
N GLY A 347 -4.44 -11.75 -1.99
CA GLY A 347 -5.60 -10.90 -2.25
C GLY A 347 -6.91 -11.59 -1.93
N VAL A 348 -7.11 -12.83 -2.40
CA VAL A 348 -8.32 -13.61 -2.09
C VAL A 348 -8.50 -13.77 -0.57
N ARG A 349 -7.45 -14.18 0.15
CA ARG A 349 -7.52 -14.34 1.62
C ARG A 349 -7.86 -13.05 2.34
N GLN A 350 -7.28 -11.93 1.90
CA GLN A 350 -7.56 -10.62 2.44
C GLN A 350 -9.02 -10.21 2.15
N TYR A 351 -9.50 -10.37 0.93
CA TYR A 351 -10.87 -10.02 0.56
C TYR A 351 -11.91 -10.93 1.23
N ASP A 352 -11.64 -12.21 1.42
CA ASP A 352 -12.48 -13.13 2.22
C ASP A 352 -12.65 -12.66 3.67
N ARG A 353 -11.58 -12.10 4.25
CA ARG A 353 -11.59 -11.56 5.61
C ARG A 353 -12.34 -10.24 5.68
N ILE A 354 -12.09 -9.35 4.73
CA ILE A 354 -12.79 -8.05 4.63
C ILE A 354 -14.28 -8.27 4.42
N LEU A 355 -14.69 -9.15 3.49
CA LEU A 355 -16.11 -9.45 3.24
C LEU A 355 -16.80 -9.95 4.51
N ARG A 356 -16.24 -10.95 5.17
CA ARG A 356 -16.78 -11.46 6.45
C ARG A 356 -16.88 -10.37 7.50
N HIS A 357 -15.86 -9.51 7.61
CA HIS A 357 -15.90 -8.41 8.57
C HIS A 357 -17.03 -7.43 8.25
N LEU A 358 -17.17 -7.02 6.99
CA LEU A 358 -18.25 -6.13 6.56
C LEU A 358 -19.61 -6.75 6.85
N GLU A 359 -19.83 -8.03 6.55
CA GLU A 359 -21.08 -8.75 6.88
C GLU A 359 -21.39 -8.72 8.38
N THR A 360 -20.38 -8.79 9.26
CA THR A 360 -20.57 -8.65 10.72
C THR A 360 -20.86 -7.22 11.19
N MET A 361 -20.55 -6.19 10.37
CA MET A 361 -20.91 -4.80 10.68
C MET A 361 -22.42 -4.52 10.51
N GLY A 362 -23.24 -5.53 10.17
CA GLY A 362 -24.66 -5.43 9.87
C GLY A 362 -25.45 -4.48 10.79
N PRO A 363 -26.58 -3.94 10.29
CA PRO A 363 -27.14 -2.67 10.74
C PRO A 363 -27.30 -2.64 12.26
N ARG A 364 -26.58 -1.73 12.95
CA ARG A 364 -27.03 -1.30 14.27
C ARG A 364 -28.46 -0.80 14.04
N GLY A 365 -29.44 -1.55 14.54
CA GLY A 365 -30.84 -1.24 14.34
C GLY A 365 -31.06 0.23 14.64
N VAL A 366 -31.50 0.99 13.63
CA VAL A 366 -32.18 2.25 13.88
C VAL A 366 -33.32 1.87 14.83
N PRO A 367 -33.37 2.40 16.06
CA PRO A 367 -34.53 2.17 16.91
C PRO A 367 -35.73 2.62 16.07
N ALA A 368 -36.70 1.72 15.87
CA ALA A 368 -37.97 2.12 15.29
C ALA A 368 -38.44 3.35 16.10
N PRO A 369 -38.88 4.44 15.44
CA PRO A 369 -39.46 5.56 16.17
C PRO A 369 -40.55 4.97 17.06
N GLN A 370 -40.41 5.17 18.38
CA GLN A 370 -41.44 4.75 19.30
C GLN A 370 -42.71 5.48 18.87
N ALA A 371 -43.77 4.71 18.57
CA ALA A 371 -45.09 5.26 18.34
C ALA A 371 -45.51 5.96 19.64
N GLY A 372 -45.33 7.28 19.70
CA GLY A 372 -45.50 8.03 20.94
C GLY A 372 -45.26 9.53 20.86
N ASP A 373 -44.47 10.05 19.93
CA ASP A 373 -44.26 11.49 19.79
C ASP A 373 -45.05 12.05 18.60
N HIS A 374 -46.33 12.35 18.88
CA HIS A 374 -47.14 13.32 18.15
C HIS A 374 -47.28 14.61 18.96
#